data_AF-A0A8D8ZUG4-F1
#
_entry.id   AF-A0A8D8ZUG4-F1
#
_cell.length_a   1.000
_cell.length_b   1.000
_cell.length_c   1.000
_cell.angle_alpha   90.00
_cell.angle_beta   90.00
_cell.angle_gamma   90.00
#
_symmetry.space_group_name_H-M   'P 1'
#
loop_
_entity.id
_entity.type
_entity.pdbx_description
1 polymer ?
#
loop_
_entity_poly.entity_id
_entity_poly.type
_entity_poly.pdbx_seq_one_letter_code
_entity_poly.pdbx_strand_id
1 'polypeptide(L)'
;MQGHDGTNKAPWCADIPCSIELRFNKELQDGCAPVFIKTSQCCPLQFRCPSKEDKVVLSSTTTASVKKADSKAVNDAAKLGPQCIFGDLKLNIGDKLSSPVSDTDLDCICQIPPFVTCSKTTL
;
A
#
# COMPACT_ATOMS: atom_id res chain seq x y z
N MET A 1 36.58 -24.74 15.61
CA MET A 1 35.41 -23.94 15.20
C MET A 1 35.87 -22.49 15.14
N GLN A 2 35.95 -21.90 13.94
CA GLN A 2 36.25 -20.46 13.83
C GLN A 2 35.02 -19.68 14.29
N GLY A 3 35.22 -18.71 15.18
CA GLY A 3 34.16 -17.81 15.65
C GLY A 3 33.88 -16.69 14.65
N HIS A 4 32.72 -16.04 14.79
CA HIS A 4 32.33 -14.89 13.99
C HIS A 4 33.35 -13.75 14.12
N ASP A 5 33.82 -13.23 12.98
CA ASP A 5 34.86 -12.20 12.88
C ASP A 5 34.32 -10.76 12.97
N GLY A 6 33.04 -10.60 13.34
CA GLY A 6 32.38 -9.29 13.44
C GLY A 6 32.06 -8.66 12.09
N THR A 7 32.33 -9.36 10.98
CA THR A 7 32.07 -8.87 9.63
C THR A 7 30.87 -9.62 9.05
N ASN A 8 29.86 -8.89 8.56
CA ASN A 8 28.67 -9.48 7.91
C ASN A 8 29.00 -9.96 6.48
N LYS A 9 29.88 -10.95 6.36
CA LYS A 9 30.22 -11.63 5.11
C LYS A 9 29.92 -13.12 5.25
N ALA A 10 29.63 -13.78 4.14
CA ALA A 10 29.50 -15.23 4.12
C ALA A 10 30.77 -15.88 4.71
N PRO A 11 30.66 -16.91 5.57
CA PRO A 11 29.49 -17.76 5.84
C PRO A 11 28.54 -17.28 6.96
N TRP A 12 28.80 -16.12 7.57
CA TRP A 12 28.06 -15.63 8.74
C TRP A 12 26.83 -14.79 8.39
N CYS A 13 26.72 -14.37 7.14
CA CYS A 13 25.60 -13.62 6.60
C CYS A 13 24.97 -14.40 5.44
N ALA A 14 23.64 -14.37 5.36
CA ALA A 14 22.86 -14.98 4.30
C ALA A 14 21.71 -14.04 3.90
N ASP A 15 21.34 -14.09 2.63
CA ASP A 15 20.20 -13.33 2.14
C ASP A 15 18.91 -13.86 2.77
N ILE A 16 18.10 -12.91 3.23
CA ILE A 16 16.81 -13.22 3.81
C ILE A 16 15.76 -13.12 2.70
N PRO A 17 15.09 -14.22 2.33
CA PRO A 17 13.97 -14.13 1.41
C PRO A 17 12.83 -13.35 2.07
N CYS A 18 12.20 -12.50 1.27
CA CYS A 18 11.21 -11.55 1.79
C CYS A 18 9.94 -12.26 2.27
N SER A 19 9.61 -13.42 1.68
CA SER A 19 8.64 -14.41 2.15
C SER A 19 7.44 -13.80 2.88
N ILE A 20 6.79 -12.85 2.20
CA ILE A 20 5.83 -11.92 2.81
C ILE A 20 4.70 -12.70 3.47
N GLU A 21 4.17 -13.70 2.76
CA GLU A 21 3.09 -14.57 3.24
C GLU A 21 3.43 -15.34 4.51
N LEU A 22 4.72 -15.63 4.76
CA LEU A 22 5.16 -16.37 5.94
C LEU A 22 5.48 -15.46 7.12
N ARG A 23 6.00 -14.26 6.86
CA ARG A 23 6.50 -13.34 7.89
C ARG A 23 5.48 -12.29 8.31
N PHE A 24 4.67 -11.84 7.37
CA PHE A 24 3.74 -10.72 7.54
C PHE A 24 2.29 -11.15 7.30
N ASN A 25 1.99 -12.42 7.57
CA ASN A 25 0.64 -12.97 7.39
C ASN A 25 -0.41 -12.20 8.19
N LYS A 26 -0.04 -11.79 9.41
CA LYS A 26 -0.93 -11.02 10.29
C LYS A 26 -1.28 -9.67 9.67
N GLU A 27 -0.29 -8.95 9.17
CA GLU A 27 -0.45 -7.65 8.54
C GLU A 27 -1.28 -7.73 7.26
N LEU A 28 -1.08 -8.80 6.47
CA LEU A 28 -1.91 -9.07 5.29
C LEU A 28 -3.37 -9.34 5.67
N GLN A 29 -3.61 -10.15 6.72
CA GLN A 29 -4.96 -10.43 7.22
C GLN A 29 -5.62 -9.18 7.83
N ASP A 30 -4.85 -8.32 8.49
CA ASP A 30 -5.30 -7.05 9.05
C ASP A 30 -5.53 -5.97 7.96
N GLY A 31 -5.29 -6.30 6.68
CA GLY A 31 -5.53 -5.41 5.54
C GLY A 31 -4.49 -4.29 5.41
N CYS A 32 -3.30 -4.49 5.96
CA CYS A 32 -2.21 -3.53 5.88
C CYS A 32 -1.53 -3.56 4.50
N ALA A 33 -1.13 -2.39 4.02
CA ALA A 33 -0.51 -2.20 2.71
C ALA A 33 1.01 -2.34 2.80
N PRO A 34 1.66 -3.12 1.93
CA PRO A 34 3.12 -3.21 1.88
C PRO A 34 3.75 -1.86 1.48
N VAL A 35 4.83 -1.49 2.15
CA VAL A 35 5.62 -0.29 1.88
C VAL A 35 6.96 -0.68 1.23
N PHE A 36 7.13 -0.29 -0.02
CA PHE A 36 8.34 -0.52 -0.81
C PHE A 36 9.24 0.71 -0.83
N ILE A 37 10.55 0.53 -0.94
CA ILE A 37 11.49 1.64 -1.12
C ILE A 37 11.66 1.87 -2.62
N LYS A 38 11.42 3.10 -3.10
CA LYS A 38 11.51 3.43 -4.53
C LYS A 38 12.89 3.13 -5.16
N THR A 39 13.95 3.03 -4.36
CA THR A 39 15.33 2.99 -4.83
C THR A 39 15.85 1.61 -5.27
N SER A 40 15.19 0.47 -4.99
CA SER A 40 15.49 -0.84 -5.65
C SER A 40 14.93 -2.09 -4.97
N GLN A 41 14.26 -2.01 -3.82
CA GLN A 41 13.86 -3.25 -3.12
C GLN A 41 12.53 -3.78 -3.66
N CYS A 42 12.57 -4.96 -4.31
CA CYS A 42 11.38 -5.76 -4.67
C CYS A 42 10.63 -6.30 -3.43
N CYS A 43 11.05 -5.91 -2.23
CA CYS A 43 10.57 -6.42 -0.97
C CYS A 43 10.01 -5.30 -0.11
N PRO A 44 8.86 -5.52 0.54
CA PRO A 44 8.33 -4.55 1.46
C PRO A 44 9.25 -4.46 2.67
N LEU A 45 9.62 -3.25 3.05
CA LEU A 45 10.38 -2.98 4.26
C LEU A 45 9.49 -3.11 5.49
N GLN A 46 8.24 -2.67 5.36
CA GLN A 46 7.25 -2.62 6.43
C GLN A 46 5.83 -2.61 5.83
N PHE A 47 4.83 -2.67 6.70
CA PHE A 47 3.42 -2.59 6.35
C PHE A 47 2.78 -1.36 7.00
N ARG A 48 1.97 -0.65 6.23
CA ARG A 48 1.15 0.46 6.71
C ARG A 48 -0.28 -0.04 6.91
N CYS A 49 -0.74 -0.08 8.15
CA CYS A 49 -2.11 -0.46 8.45
C CYS A 49 -3.08 0.74 8.29
N PRO A 50 -4.38 0.47 8.06
CA PRO A 50 -5.39 1.51 7.98
C PRO A 50 -5.54 2.29 9.30
N SER A 51 -5.66 3.60 9.19
CA SER A 51 -5.95 4.53 10.28
C SER A 51 -7.24 5.30 10.01
N LYS A 52 -7.91 5.77 11.07
CA LYS A 52 -9.15 6.57 10.98
C LYS A 52 -8.93 7.94 10.32
N GLU A 53 -7.69 8.39 10.26
CA GLU A 53 -7.28 9.67 9.68
C GLU A 53 -7.06 9.57 8.16
N ASP A 54 -7.03 8.36 7.63
CA ASP A 54 -6.78 8.12 6.21
C ASP A 54 -7.95 8.59 5.36
N LYS A 55 -7.62 9.29 4.27
CA LYS A 55 -8.59 9.80 3.32
C LYS A 55 -8.15 9.42 1.91
N VAL A 56 -9.11 9.12 1.06
CA VAL A 56 -8.86 8.90 -0.36
C VAL A 56 -8.71 10.26 -1.04
N VAL A 57 -7.56 10.46 -1.68
CA VAL A 57 -7.31 11.58 -2.58
C VAL A 57 -7.58 11.08 -4.00
N LEU A 58 -8.69 11.54 -4.57
CA LEU A 58 -9.06 11.21 -5.94
C LEU A 58 -7.95 11.67 -6.89
N SER A 59 -7.46 10.75 -7.71
CA SER A 59 -6.58 11.10 -8.80
C SER A 59 -7.42 11.78 -9.87
N SER A 60 -7.17 13.08 -10.10
CA SER A 60 -7.91 13.94 -11.00
C SER A 60 -7.71 13.56 -12.48
N THR A 61 -8.21 12.38 -12.88
CA THR A 61 -8.28 11.96 -14.28
C THR A 61 -9.61 11.30 -14.63
N THR A 62 -10.66 11.60 -13.87
CA THR A 62 -12.02 11.49 -14.39
C THR A 62 -12.68 12.86 -14.33
N THR A 63 -12.82 13.44 -15.51
CA THR A 63 -13.78 14.48 -15.83
C THR A 63 -15.17 13.91 -15.58
N ALA A 64 -15.59 13.82 -14.32
CA ALA A 64 -16.97 13.59 -13.93
C ALA A 64 -17.17 14.25 -12.58
N SER A 65 -17.54 15.52 -12.66
CA SER A 65 -18.13 16.29 -11.59
C SER A 65 -19.12 15.46 -10.78
N VAL A 66 -18.71 14.94 -9.62
CA VAL A 66 -19.67 14.79 -8.51
C VAL A 66 -19.70 16.11 -7.78
N LYS A 67 -20.25 17.11 -8.49
CA LYS A 67 -20.93 18.21 -7.81
C LYS A 67 -22.06 17.56 -7.03
N LYS A 68 -22.14 17.92 -5.75
CA LYS A 68 -23.30 17.75 -4.90
C LYS A 68 -24.56 18.19 -5.68
N ALA A 69 -25.40 17.26 -6.13
CA ALA A 69 -26.75 17.54 -6.62
C ALA A 69 -27.58 16.24 -6.69
N ASP A 70 -28.68 16.27 -5.95
CA ASP A 70 -29.95 15.56 -6.09
C ASP A 70 -30.07 14.27 -6.94
N SER A 71 -30.54 13.22 -6.26
CA SER A 71 -31.61 12.30 -6.67
C SER A 71 -31.81 12.09 -8.18
N LYS A 72 -31.48 10.87 -8.67
CA LYS A 72 -32.36 9.93 -9.42
C LYS A 72 -31.56 9.06 -10.42
N ALA A 73 -31.28 7.84 -9.95
CA ALA A 73 -31.08 6.57 -10.67
C ALA A 73 -30.53 6.56 -12.11
N VAL A 74 -29.31 6.03 -12.25
CA VAL A 74 -29.04 5.01 -13.28
C VAL A 74 -28.49 3.78 -12.57
N ASN A 75 -29.28 2.70 -12.63
CA ASN A 75 -28.87 1.38 -12.17
C ASN A 75 -27.76 0.87 -13.10
N ASP A 76 -26.51 1.10 -12.73
CA ASP A 76 -25.35 0.47 -13.37
C ASP A 76 -24.37 0.00 -12.28
N ALA A 77 -24.89 -0.84 -11.38
CA ALA A 77 -24.13 -1.52 -10.33
C ALA A 77 -23.17 -2.61 -10.89
N ALA A 78 -22.93 -2.62 -12.21
CA ALA A 78 -22.17 -3.65 -12.93
C ALA A 78 -20.94 -3.09 -13.68
N LYS A 79 -20.54 -1.84 -13.42
CA LYS A 79 -19.30 -1.26 -13.98
C LYS A 79 -18.35 -0.64 -12.97
N LEU A 80 -18.42 -1.07 -11.70
CA LEU A 80 -17.30 -0.86 -10.78
C LEU A 80 -16.23 -1.91 -11.10
N GLY A 81 -15.16 -1.49 -11.79
CA GLY A 81 -13.97 -2.32 -11.97
C GLY A 81 -13.38 -2.76 -10.62
N PRO A 82 -12.42 -3.70 -10.60
CA PRO A 82 -11.85 -4.18 -9.35
C PRO A 82 -11.28 -3.02 -8.51
N GLN A 83 -11.63 -2.99 -7.21
CA GLN A 83 -11.30 -1.90 -6.29
C GLN A 83 -10.30 -2.37 -5.23
N CYS A 84 -9.44 -1.46 -4.74
CA CYS A 84 -8.62 -1.73 -3.57
C CYS A 84 -9.38 -1.41 -2.29
N ILE A 85 -9.17 -2.22 -1.26
CA ILE A 85 -9.77 -2.05 0.05
C ILE A 85 -8.64 -1.72 1.03
N PHE A 86 -8.82 -0.65 1.82
CA PHE A 86 -7.88 -0.25 2.85
C PHE A 86 -8.64 0.15 4.11
N GLY A 87 -8.79 -0.80 5.04
CA GLY A 87 -9.74 -0.68 6.14
C GLY A 87 -11.16 -0.55 5.61
N ASP A 88 -11.87 0.50 6.01
CA ASP A 88 -13.22 0.81 5.52
C ASP A 88 -13.23 1.62 4.21
N LEU A 89 -12.06 2.03 3.70
CA LEU A 89 -11.94 2.83 2.49
C LEU A 89 -11.93 1.94 1.24
N LYS A 90 -12.67 2.36 0.22
CA LYS A 90 -12.66 1.75 -1.12
C LYS A 90 -12.03 2.72 -2.10
N LEU A 91 -10.96 2.26 -2.76
CA LEU A 91 -10.19 3.04 -3.72
C LEU A 91 -10.39 2.45 -5.12
N ASN A 92 -10.58 3.31 -6.11
CA ASN A 92 -10.53 2.87 -7.50
C ASN A 92 -9.07 2.80 -7.95
N ILE A 93 -8.81 2.05 -9.01
CA ILE A 93 -7.49 1.98 -9.62
C ILE A 93 -7.05 3.41 -10.01
N GLY A 94 -5.87 3.81 -9.52
CA GLY A 94 -5.30 5.14 -9.70
C GLY A 94 -5.55 6.11 -8.54
N ASP A 95 -6.51 5.84 -7.65
CA ASP A 95 -6.74 6.67 -6.46
C ASP A 95 -5.57 6.54 -5.47
N LYS A 96 -5.27 7.64 -4.77
CA LYS A 96 -4.20 7.71 -3.77
C LYS A 96 -4.76 7.85 -2.37
N LEU A 97 -3.99 7.44 -1.36
CA LEU A 97 -4.29 7.79 0.03
C LEU A 97 -3.60 9.09 0.41
N SER A 98 -4.22 9.87 1.28
CA SER A 98 -3.56 10.96 1.98
C SER A 98 -2.40 10.38 2.80
N SER A 99 -1.20 10.89 2.61
CA SER A 99 -0.08 10.58 3.49
C SER A 99 -0.43 10.97 4.93
N PRO A 100 -0.11 10.13 5.92
CA PRO A 100 -0.30 10.51 7.30
C PRO A 100 0.67 11.66 7.60
N VAL A 101 0.28 12.57 8.48
CA VAL A 101 1.06 13.76 8.84
C VAL A 101 2.46 13.39 9.38
N SER A 102 2.64 12.14 9.81
CA SER A 102 3.89 11.59 10.33
C SER A 102 4.92 11.14 9.30
N ASP A 103 4.57 10.97 8.01
CA ASP A 103 5.48 10.39 7.01
C ASP A 103 5.29 11.04 5.63
N THR A 104 5.89 12.23 5.47
CA THR A 104 5.79 13.08 4.25
C THR A 104 6.32 12.39 2.98
N ASP A 105 7.11 11.32 3.14
CA ASP A 105 7.75 10.58 2.04
C ASP A 105 6.98 9.31 1.62
N LEU A 106 5.80 9.06 2.20
CA LEU A 106 5.00 7.86 1.97
C LEU A 106 3.87 8.11 0.97
N ASP A 107 4.02 7.59 -0.25
CA ASP A 107 3.02 7.63 -1.32
C ASP A 107 2.29 6.29 -1.41
N CYS A 108 0.97 6.27 -1.22
CA CYS A 108 0.15 5.06 -1.38
C CYS A 108 -0.86 5.20 -2.52
N ILE A 109 -0.95 4.18 -3.36
CA ILE A 109 -1.81 4.15 -4.56
C ILE A 109 -2.48 2.80 -4.73
N CYS A 110 -3.72 2.80 -5.22
CA CYS A 110 -4.40 1.60 -5.67
C CYS A 110 -3.97 1.28 -7.12
N GLN A 111 -3.01 0.36 -7.27
CA GLN A 111 -2.55 -0.07 -8.61
C GLN A 111 -3.06 -1.47 -8.96
N ILE A 112 -3.05 -2.42 -8.02
CA ILE A 112 -3.43 -3.82 -8.22
C ILE A 112 -4.41 -4.23 -7.11
N PRO A 113 -5.73 -4.23 -7.39
CA PRO A 113 -6.73 -4.73 -6.45
C PRO A 113 -6.47 -6.18 -6.01
N PRO A 114 -6.81 -6.56 -4.75
CA PRO A 114 -7.59 -5.80 -3.77
C PRO A 114 -6.73 -4.94 -2.82
N PHE A 115 -5.40 -4.94 -2.96
CA PHE A 115 -4.49 -4.32 -1.99
C PHE A 115 -3.97 -2.97 -2.45
N VAL A 116 -3.85 -2.04 -1.51
CA VAL A 116 -3.14 -0.77 -1.74
C VAL A 116 -1.64 -1.03 -1.67
N THR A 117 -0.86 -0.38 -2.54
CA THR A 117 0.60 -0.43 -2.51
C THR A 117 1.15 0.91 -2.08
N CYS A 118 2.09 0.91 -1.13
CA CYS A 118 2.75 2.10 -0.64
C CYS A 118 4.23 2.13 -1.05
N SER A 119 4.76 3.33 -1.27
CA SER A 119 6.16 3.54 -1.64
C SER A 119 6.76 4.67 -0.82
N LYS A 120 7.95 4.45 -0.27
CA LYS A 120 8.75 5.43 0.49
C LYS A 120 9.97 5.85 -0.33
N THR A 121 10.26 7.15 -0.36
CA THR A 121 11.39 7.68 -1.15
C THR A 121 12.73 7.57 -0.39
N THR A 122 12.72 7.67 0.94
CA THR A 122 13.93 7.67 1.79
C THR A 122 13.78 6.64 2.92
N LEU A 123 14.87 5.95 3.27
CA LEU A 123 14.92 5.03 4.42
C LEU A 123 14.84 5.81 5.74
#